data_AF-A0A9D6ZWX4-F1
#
_entry.id   AF-A0A9D6ZWX4-F1
#
_cell.length_a   1.000
_cell.length_b   1.000
_cell.length_c   1.000
_cell.angle_alpha   90.00
_cell.angle_beta   90.00
_cell.angle_gamma   90.00
#
_symmetry.space_group_name_H-M   'P 1'
#
loop_
_entity.id
_entity.type
_entity.pdbx_description
1 polymer ?
#
loop_
_entity_poly.entity_id
_entity_poly.type
_entity_poly.pdbx_seq_one_letter_code
_entity_poly.pdbx_strand_id
1 'polypeptide(L)'
;MQSQVQIILEPFVRRQMFPTAEDAARRLATEYVTKHLQTEQRKVTRLERKHGMTFRKFEEYLRQRSKKLQSASLKPTEKKRLGRAIMLEEEDWLEWKAASEMLDRWIKLEKDLV
;
A
#
# COMPACT_ATOMS: atom_id res chain seq x y z
N MET A 1 -7.51 -17.34 35.58
CA MET A 1 -8.04 -16.03 35.18
C MET A 1 -8.02 -15.99 33.66
N GLN A 2 -9.17 -15.88 32.98
CA GLN A 2 -9.17 -15.78 31.51
C GLN A 2 -8.77 -14.37 31.09
N SER A 3 -8.02 -14.23 29.99
CA SER A 3 -7.67 -12.93 29.44
C SER A 3 -8.89 -12.27 28.78
N GLN A 4 -8.88 -10.94 28.66
CA GLN A 4 -9.97 -10.22 27.99
C GLN A 4 -10.12 -10.63 26.52
N VAL A 5 -9.02 -11.02 25.86
CA VAL A 5 -9.02 -11.59 24.49
C VAL A 5 -9.76 -12.93 24.47
N GLN A 6 -9.52 -13.80 25.46
CA GLN A 6 -10.19 -15.08 25.57
C GLN A 6 -11.71 -14.91 25.75
N ILE A 7 -12.14 -13.94 26.55
CA ILE A 7 -13.57 -13.61 26.74
C ILE A 7 -14.22 -13.18 25.43
N ILE A 8 -13.53 -12.38 24.61
CA ILE A 8 -14.04 -11.90 23.32
C ILE A 8 -14.17 -13.06 22.31
N LEU A 9 -13.23 -14.02 22.34
CA LEU A 9 -13.17 -15.12 21.36
C LEU A 9 -13.97 -16.36 21.77
N GLU A 10 -14.33 -16.48 23.05
CA GLU A 10 -15.11 -17.60 23.58
C GLU A 10 -16.45 -17.87 22.85
N PRO A 11 -17.22 -16.85 22.41
CA PRO A 11 -18.42 -17.09 21.60
C PRO A 11 -18.15 -17.86 20.31
N PHE A 12 -16.99 -17.67 19.69
CA PHE A 12 -16.63 -18.35 18.44
C PHE A 12 -16.27 -19.82 18.69
N VAL A 13 -15.57 -20.10 19.79
CA VAL A 13 -15.23 -21.47 20.21
C VAL A 13 -16.48 -22.24 20.61
N ARG A 14 -17.36 -21.63 21.43
CA ARG A 14 -18.63 -22.27 21.84
C ARG A 14 -19.56 -22.59 20.67
N ARG A 15 -19.46 -21.84 19.58
CA ARG A 15 -20.20 -22.09 18.33
C ARG A 15 -19.49 -23.04 17.37
N GLN A 16 -18.38 -23.65 17.81
CA GLN A 16 -17.55 -24.57 17.02
C GLN A 16 -17.02 -23.94 15.71
N MET A 17 -16.90 -22.61 15.66
CA MET A 17 -16.30 -21.91 14.51
C MET A 17 -14.78 -22.04 14.51
N PHE A 18 -14.17 -22.12 15.71
CA PHE A 18 -12.76 -22.37 15.90
C PHE A 18 -12.55 -23.40 17.03
N PRO A 19 -11.47 -24.20 16.99
CA PRO A 19 -11.17 -25.19 18.03
C PRO A 19 -10.79 -24.55 19.38
N THR A 20 -10.08 -23.43 19.35
CA THR A 20 -9.63 -22.73 20.56
C THR A 20 -9.66 -21.21 20.34
N ALA A 21 -9.64 -20.44 21.43
CA ALA A 21 -9.53 -18.99 21.36
C ALA A 21 -8.20 -18.55 20.73
N GLU A 22 -7.13 -19.33 20.91
CA GLU A 22 -5.83 -19.07 20.28
C GLU A 22 -5.88 -19.29 18.76
N ASP A 23 -6.49 -20.38 18.29
CA ASP A 23 -6.67 -20.62 16.86
C ASP A 23 -7.56 -19.53 16.22
N ALA A 24 -8.62 -19.11 16.92
CA ALA A 24 -9.44 -17.98 16.50
C ALA A 24 -8.62 -16.69 16.37
N ALA A 25 -7.82 -16.35 17.39
CA ALA A 25 -6.95 -15.18 17.38
C ALA A 25 -5.96 -15.22 16.21
N ARG A 26 -5.26 -16.34 16.03
CA ARG A 26 -4.26 -16.51 14.97
C ARG A 26 -4.90 -16.35 13.59
N ARG A 27 -6.00 -17.08 13.32
CA ARG A 27 -6.66 -17.02 12.01
C ARG A 27 -7.23 -15.65 11.69
N LEU A 28 -7.87 -15.00 12.67
CA LEU A 28 -8.41 -13.65 12.48
C LEU A 28 -7.30 -12.62 12.23
N ALA A 29 -6.18 -12.71 12.96
CA ALA A 29 -5.03 -11.85 12.73
C ALA A 29 -4.42 -12.08 11.34
N THR A 30 -4.22 -13.34 10.95
CA THR A 30 -3.70 -13.70 9.61
C THR A 30 -4.63 -13.21 8.50
N GLU A 31 -5.95 -13.39 8.64
CA GLU A 31 -6.93 -12.92 7.65
C GLU A 31 -6.91 -11.40 7.53
N TYR A 32 -6.85 -10.69 8.65
CA TYR A 32 -6.74 -9.23 8.68
C TYR A 32 -5.49 -8.75 7.93
N VAL A 33 -4.32 -9.31 8.25
CA VAL A 33 -3.06 -8.96 7.57
C VAL A 33 -3.13 -9.29 6.07
N THR A 34 -3.64 -10.47 5.71
CA THR A 34 -3.79 -10.90 4.31
C THR A 34 -4.66 -9.93 3.51
N LYS A 35 -5.78 -9.47 4.09
CA LYS A 35 -6.67 -8.50 3.44
C LYS A 35 -5.96 -7.17 3.18
N HIS A 36 -5.15 -6.71 4.12
CA HIS A 36 -4.39 -5.47 3.97
C HIS A 36 -3.24 -5.61 2.96
N LEU A 37 -2.51 -6.72 2.97
CA LEU A 37 -1.53 -7.06 1.94
C LEU A 37 -2.12 -7.00 0.54
N GLN A 38 -3.27 -7.66 0.35
CA GLN A 38 -3.96 -7.66 -0.94
C GLN A 38 -4.40 -6.26 -1.37
N THR A 39 -4.85 -5.43 -0.41
CA THR A 39 -5.29 -4.07 -0.69
C THR A 39 -4.14 -3.20 -1.18
N GLU A 40 -3.01 -3.21 -0.47
CA GLU A 40 -1.84 -2.41 -0.86
C GLU A 40 -1.18 -2.94 -2.14
N GLN A 41 -1.10 -4.26 -2.31
CA GLN A 41 -0.60 -4.87 -3.55
C GLN A 41 -1.44 -4.47 -4.77
N ARG A 42 -2.77 -4.38 -4.63
CA ARG A 42 -3.65 -3.91 -5.71
C ARG A 42 -3.39 -2.45 -6.06
N LYS A 43 -3.16 -1.58 -5.09
CA LYS A 43 -2.82 -0.17 -5.35
C LYS A 43 -1.49 -0.05 -6.10
N VAL A 44 -0.45 -0.73 -5.63
CA VAL A 44 0.87 -0.80 -6.30
C VAL A 44 0.70 -1.29 -7.74
N THR A 45 0.01 -2.42 -7.94
CA THR A 45 -0.19 -3.02 -9.27
C THR A 45 -1.01 -2.10 -10.18
N ARG A 46 -2.01 -1.39 -9.66
CA ARG A 46 -2.81 -0.42 -10.41
C ARG A 46 -1.93 0.73 -10.92
N LEU A 47 -1.04 1.26 -10.09
CA LEU A 47 -0.15 2.35 -10.44
C LEU A 47 0.95 1.91 -11.41
N GLU A 48 1.49 0.70 -11.24
CA GLU A 48 2.40 0.07 -12.21
C GLU A 48 1.76 -0.05 -13.60
N ARG A 49 0.51 -0.50 -13.66
CA ARG A 49 -0.25 -0.60 -14.91
C ARG A 49 -0.57 0.77 -15.51
N LYS A 50 -0.95 1.75 -14.67
CA LYS A 50 -1.27 3.12 -15.11
C LYS A 50 -0.07 3.78 -15.80
N HIS A 51 1.13 3.59 -15.25
CA HIS A 51 2.35 4.23 -15.74
C HIS A 51 3.22 3.34 -16.64
N GLY A 52 2.91 2.04 -16.74
CA GLY A 52 3.65 1.07 -17.56
C GLY A 52 5.09 0.84 -17.09
N MET A 53 5.38 1.11 -15.82
CA MET A 53 6.74 1.01 -15.26
C MET A 53 6.70 0.65 -13.78
N THR A 54 7.86 0.32 -13.19
CA THR A 54 7.98 0.08 -11.75
C THR A 54 8.09 1.40 -10.99
N PHE A 55 7.85 1.38 -9.67
CA PHE A 55 7.93 2.57 -8.83
C PHE A 55 9.28 3.29 -8.96
N ARG A 56 10.40 2.56 -8.88
CA ARG A 56 11.75 3.13 -9.04
C ARG A 56 11.94 3.86 -10.37
N LYS A 57 11.47 3.26 -11.48
CA LYS A 57 11.54 3.89 -12.81
C LYS A 57 10.65 5.13 -12.87
N PHE A 58 9.50 5.11 -12.20
CA PHE A 58 8.60 6.25 -12.10
C PHE A 58 9.23 7.42 -11.33
N GLU A 59 9.95 7.15 -10.24
CA GLU A 59 10.71 8.19 -9.51
C GLU A 59 11.78 8.84 -10.40
N GLU A 60 12.52 8.03 -11.16
CA GLU A 60 13.52 8.51 -12.11
C GLU A 60 12.87 9.37 -13.22
N TYR A 61 11.75 8.91 -13.77
CA TYR A 61 10.94 9.63 -14.76
C TYR A 61 10.46 10.99 -14.24
N LEU A 62 9.91 11.03 -13.03
CA LEU A 62 9.38 12.25 -12.42
C LEU A 62 10.50 13.27 -12.16
N ARG A 63 11.65 12.82 -11.65
CA ARG A 63 12.84 13.66 -11.49
C ARG A 63 13.31 14.27 -12.80
N GLN A 64 13.33 13.49 -13.89
CA GLN A 64 13.72 14.00 -15.22
C GLN A 64 12.73 15.04 -15.73
N ARG A 65 11.43 14.85 -15.50
CA ARG A 65 10.39 15.79 -15.92
C ARG A 65 10.43 17.09 -15.14
N SER A 66 10.65 17.02 -13.83
CA SER A 66 10.85 18.20 -12.98
C SER A 66 12.07 19.00 -13.41
N LYS A 67 13.18 18.34 -13.80
CA LYS A 67 14.33 19.02 -14.44
C LYS A 67 13.95 19.68 -15.76
N LYS A 68 13.19 18.99 -16.63
CA LYS A 68 12.73 19.54 -17.90
C LYS A 68 11.86 20.78 -17.71
N LEU A 69 10.99 20.79 -16.71
CA LEU A 69 10.13 21.94 -16.36
C LEU A 69 10.94 23.20 -16.01
N GLN A 70 12.13 23.02 -15.43
CA GLN A 70 13.05 24.11 -15.09
C GLN A 70 13.85 24.63 -16.30
N SER A 71 13.81 23.96 -17.45
CA SER A 71 14.53 24.40 -18.65
C SER A 71 14.00 25.73 -19.17
N ALA A 72 14.92 26.64 -19.49
CA ALA A 72 14.62 27.93 -20.10
C ALA A 72 14.07 27.84 -21.54
N SER A 73 14.12 26.65 -22.15
CA SER A 73 13.72 26.43 -23.56
C SER A 73 12.21 26.25 -23.78
N LEU A 74 11.41 26.09 -22.73
CA LEU A 74 9.97 25.83 -22.84
C LEU A 74 9.16 27.12 -23.02
N LYS A 75 8.20 27.11 -23.95
CA LYS A 75 7.22 28.20 -24.05
C LYS A 75 6.34 28.25 -22.79
N PRO A 76 5.81 29.41 -22.39
CA PRO A 76 4.99 29.53 -21.17
C PRO A 76 3.78 28.58 -21.11
N THR A 77 3.12 28.35 -22.25
CA THR A 77 1.98 27.44 -22.37
C THR A 77 2.38 25.97 -22.17
N GLU A 78 3.52 25.56 -22.72
CA GLU A 78 4.07 24.21 -22.57
C GLU A 78 4.53 23.99 -21.13
N LYS A 79 5.17 24.98 -20.52
CA LYS A 79 5.58 24.97 -19.11
C LYS A 79 4.37 24.78 -18.19
N LYS A 80 3.27 25.50 -18.43
CA LYS A 80 2.01 25.35 -17.65
C LYS A 80 1.37 23.98 -17.84
N ARG A 81 1.36 23.44 -19.07
CA ARG A 81 0.84 22.08 -19.34
C ARG A 81 1.67 21.01 -18.64
N LEU A 82 3.00 21.11 -18.75
CA LEU A 82 3.93 20.17 -18.11
C LEU A 82 3.83 20.25 -16.59
N GLY A 83 3.75 21.45 -16.01
CA GLY A 83 3.60 21.63 -14.56
C GLY A 83 2.34 20.95 -14.02
N ARG A 84 1.20 21.10 -14.69
CA ARG A 84 -0.05 20.41 -14.30
C ARG A 84 0.04 18.89 -14.42
N ALA A 85 0.68 18.39 -15.48
CA ALA A 85 0.90 16.96 -15.62
C ALA A 85 1.78 16.41 -14.49
N ILE A 86 2.87 17.11 -14.15
CA ILE A 86 3.76 16.73 -13.05
C ILE A 86 3.01 16.75 -11.72
N MET A 87 2.15 17.73 -11.44
CA MET A 87 1.36 17.73 -10.20
C MET A 87 0.52 16.46 -10.03
N LEU A 88 -0.17 16.01 -11.10
CA LEU A 88 -0.95 14.76 -11.05
C LEU A 88 -0.04 13.52 -10.92
N GLU A 89 1.13 13.54 -11.56
CA GLU A 89 2.14 12.47 -11.45
C GLU A 89 2.76 12.42 -10.04
N GLU A 90 2.92 13.56 -9.35
CA GLU A 90 3.37 13.65 -7.95
C GLU A 90 2.31 13.14 -6.96
N GLU A 91 1.03 13.40 -7.21
CA GLU A 91 -0.07 12.79 -6.45
C GLU A 91 -0.06 11.26 -6.56
N ASP A 92 0.12 10.74 -7.79
CA ASP A 92 0.30 9.31 -8.01
C ASP A 92 1.56 8.77 -7.31
N TRP A 93 2.66 9.52 -7.33
CA TRP A 93 3.90 9.15 -6.64
C TRP A 93 3.67 9.02 -5.12
N LEU A 94 2.98 9.98 -4.51
CA LEU A 94 2.65 9.97 -3.08
C LEU A 94 1.81 8.74 -2.71
N GLU A 95 0.77 8.45 -3.50
CA GLU A 95 -0.06 7.27 -3.28
C GLU A 95 0.76 5.98 -3.40
N TRP A 96 1.61 5.89 -4.44
CA TRP A 96 2.41 4.70 -4.69
C TRP A 96 3.45 4.47 -3.61
N LYS A 97 4.12 5.53 -3.16
CA LYS A 97 5.09 5.46 -2.07
C LYS A 97 4.42 4.97 -0.79
N ALA A 98 3.29 5.56 -0.42
CA ALA A 98 2.54 5.16 0.77
C ALA A 98 2.09 3.70 0.69
N ALA A 99 1.55 3.26 -0.46
CA ALA A 99 1.13 1.87 -0.65
C ALA A 99 2.31 0.90 -0.58
N SER A 100 3.45 1.25 -1.17
CA SER A 100 4.66 0.41 -1.15
C SER A 100 5.26 0.28 0.26
N GLU A 101 5.34 1.39 0.99
CA GLU A 101 5.79 1.39 2.39
C GLU A 101 4.82 0.59 3.28
N MET A 102 3.51 0.72 3.04
CA MET A 102 2.53 -0.03 3.81
C MET A 102 2.57 -1.52 3.50
N LEU A 103 2.72 -1.89 2.23
CA LEU A 103 2.91 -3.27 1.82
C LEU A 103 4.12 -3.89 2.53
N ASP A 104 5.27 -3.21 2.59
CA ASP A 104 6.45 -3.69 3.30
C ASP A 104 6.20 -3.90 4.81
N ARG A 105 5.47 -2.97 5.46
CA ARG A 105 5.10 -3.15 6.88
C ARG A 105 4.18 -4.34 7.10
N TRP A 106 3.19 -4.56 6.22
CA TRP A 106 2.31 -5.72 6.32
C TRP A 106 3.04 -7.04 6.07
N ILE A 107 3.99 -7.07 5.12
CA ILE A 107 4.83 -8.25 4.86
C ILE A 107 5.68 -8.59 6.08
N LYS A 108 6.22 -7.58 6.77
CA LYS A 108 6.97 -7.79 8.02
C LYS A 108 6.07 -8.33 9.12
N LEU A 109 4.89 -7.74 9.31
CA LEU A 109 3.93 -8.21 10.32
C LEU A 109 3.45 -9.64 10.04
N GLU A 110 3.23 -10.01 8.78
CA GLU A 110 2.87 -11.39 8.40
C GLU A 110 3.94 -12.39 8.86
N LYS A 111 5.23 -12.05 8.71
CA LYS A 111 6.35 -12.88 9.18
C LYS A 111 6.42 -13.01 10.70
N ASP A 112 5.98 -11.99 11.44
CA ASP A 112 5.95 -12.03 12.90
C ASP A 112 4.79 -12.87 13.45
N LEU A 113 3.77 -13.15 12.63
CA LEU A 113 2.58 -13.93 13.01
C LEU A 113 2.69 -15.43 12.69
N VAL A 114 3.60 -15.82 11.81
CA VAL A 114 3.85 -17.23 11.41
C VAL A 114 4.84 -17.85 12.38
#